data_AF-W1YNK6-F1
#
_entry.id   AF-W1YNK6-F1
#
_cell.length_a   1.000
_cell.length_b   1.000
_cell.length_c   1.000
_cell.angle_alpha   90.00
_cell.angle_beta   90.00
_cell.angle_gamma   90.00
#
_symmetry.space_group_name_H-M   'P 1'
#
loop_
_entity.id
_entity.type
_entity.pdbx_description
1 polymer ?
#
loop_
_entity_poly.entity_id
_entity_poly.type
_entity_poly.pdbx_seq_one_letter_code
_entity_poly.pdbx_strand_id
1 'polypeptide(L)' 'TIGGASGPLYGTFFLRMAGECGDSPEIDLPVLLRAMEAGVAGVQARGRSQAGEKTMLDAWLPALEAMRG' A
#
# COMPACT_ATOMS: atom_id res chain seq x y z
N THR A 1 10.23 9.57 13.66
CA THR A 1 9.07 9.94 12.81
C THR A 1 9.57 10.28 11.42
N ILE A 2 8.79 9.98 10.38
CA ILE A 2 9.10 10.38 9.00
C ILE A 2 8.50 11.78 8.81
N GLY A 3 9.34 12.77 8.44
CA GLY A 3 8.90 14.14 8.12
C GLY A 3 8.62 14.32 6.62
N GLY A 4 7.77 15.30 6.29
CA GLY A 4 7.40 15.63 4.90
C GLY A 4 6.22 14.83 4.35
N ALA A 5 6.02 14.87 3.03
CA ALA A 5 4.86 14.26 2.36
C ALA A 5 4.78 12.73 2.51
N SER A 6 5.93 12.06 2.69
CA SER A 6 6.02 10.60 2.79
C SER A 6 5.45 10.04 4.09
N GLY A 7 5.51 10.77 5.21
CA GLY A 7 5.02 10.30 6.51
C GLY A 7 3.53 9.92 6.48
N PRO A 8 2.63 10.84 6.04
CA PRO A 8 1.21 10.53 5.89
C PRO A 8 0.91 9.43 4.86
N LEU A 9 1.72 9.29 3.82
CA LEU A 9 1.52 8.26 2.78
C LEU A 9 1.85 6.87 3.32
N TYR A 10 3.02 6.70 3.95
CA TYR A 10 3.37 5.43 4.61
C TYR A 10 2.44 5.09 5.77
N GLY A 11 2.03 6.08 6.55
CA GLY A 11 1.03 5.88 7.60
C GLY A 11 -0.30 5.37 7.05
N THR A 12 -0.79 5.96 5.95
CA THR A 12 -2.02 5.50 5.29
C THR A 12 -1.85 4.09 4.74
N PHE A 13 -0.72 3.80 4.09
CA PHE A 13 -0.42 2.49 3.52
C PHE A 13 -0.55 1.38 4.58
N PHE A 14 0.20 1.49 5.68
CA PHE A 14 0.18 0.46 6.74
C PHE A 14 -1.15 0.40 7.49
N LEU A 15 -1.84 1.53 7.69
CA LEU A 15 -3.17 1.52 8.32
C LEU A 15 -4.22 0.78 7.47
N ARG A 16 -4.16 0.91 6.15
CA ARG A 16 -5.05 0.17 5.24
C ARG A 16 -4.72 -1.31 5.20
N MET A 17 -3.42 -1.66 5.13
CA MET A 17 -2.98 -3.05 5.24
C MET A 17 -3.46 -3.71 6.54
N ALA A 18 -3.28 -3.03 7.67
CA ALA A 18 -3.67 -3.56 8.98
C ALA A 18 -5.18 -3.90 9.05
N GLY A 19 -6.02 -3.10 8.37
CA GLY A 19 -7.46 -3.37 8.28
C GLY A 19 -7.79 -4.69 7.58
N GLU A 20 -7.00 -5.10 6.59
CA GLU A 20 -7.19 -6.37 5.86
C GLU A 20 -6.62 -7.58 6.62
N CYS A 21 -5.60 -7.36 7.46
CA CYS A 21 -4.97 -8.43 8.24
C CYS A 21 -5.77 -8.83 9.49
N GLY A 22 -6.56 -7.90 10.06
CA GLY A 22 -7.30 -8.12 11.30
C GLY A 22 -6.39 -8.49 12.48
N ASP A 23 -6.88 -9.35 13.37
CA ASP A 23 -6.15 -9.82 14.57
C ASP A 23 -5.33 -11.11 14.32
N SER A 24 -5.15 -11.50 13.05
CA SER A 24 -4.45 -12.75 12.73
C SER A 24 -2.97 -12.67 13.11
N PRO A 25 -2.42 -13.67 13.82
CA PRO A 25 -0.99 -13.72 14.14
C PRO A 25 -0.12 -14.05 12.92
N GLU A 26 -0.73 -14.61 11.87
CA GLU A 26 -0.05 -15.00 10.63
C GLU A 26 -0.79 -14.43 9.41
N ILE A 27 -0.02 -14.07 8.38
CA ILE A 27 -0.54 -13.53 7.13
C ILE A 27 -0.17 -14.50 6.02
N ASP A 28 -1.16 -15.12 5.39
CA ASP A 28 -0.97 -15.93 4.20
C ASP A 28 -0.87 -15.06 2.93
N LEU A 29 -0.47 -15.67 1.81
CA LEU A 29 -0.33 -14.97 0.53
C LEU A 29 -1.61 -14.26 0.08
N PRO A 30 -2.81 -14.88 0.13
CA PRO A 30 -4.06 -14.20 -0.19
C PRO A 30 -4.35 -12.97 0.68
N VAL A 31 -4.13 -13.04 1.99
CA VAL A 31 -4.29 -11.89 2.91
C VAL A 31 -3.27 -10.82 2.58
N LEU A 32 -2.00 -11.21 2.36
CA LEU A 32 -0.95 -10.26 2.00
C LEU A 32 -1.27 -9.51 0.71
N LEU A 33 -1.78 -10.21 -0.31
CA LEU A 33 -2.18 -9.59 -1.57
C LEU A 33 -3.29 -8.56 -1.35
N ARG A 34 -4.38 -8.91 -0.65
CA ARG A 34 -5.46 -7.97 -0.34
C ARG A 34 -4.99 -6.78 0.49
N ALA A 35 -4.14 -7.02 1.48
CA ALA A 35 -3.55 -5.97 2.30
C ALA A 35 -2.72 -4.99 1.44
N MET A 36 -1.86 -5.51 0.56
CA MET A 36 -1.08 -4.70 -0.37
C MET A 36 -1.97 -3.89 -1.32
N GLU A 37 -3.04 -4.48 -1.87
CA GLU A 37 -4.02 -3.77 -2.69
C GLU A 37 -4.65 -2.60 -1.92
N ALA A 38 -5.11 -2.84 -0.69
CA ALA A 38 -5.69 -1.82 0.17
C ALA A 38 -4.69 -0.71 0.54
N GLY A 39 -3.44 -1.07 0.82
CA GLY A 39 -2.34 -0.16 1.10
C GLY A 39 -2.07 0.79 -0.07
N VAL A 40 -1.85 0.23 -1.27
CA VAL A 40 -1.56 1.00 -2.49
C VAL A 40 -2.73 1.90 -2.87
N ALA A 41 -3.96 1.39 -2.81
CA ALA A 41 -5.18 2.19 -3.04
C ALA A 41 -5.28 3.36 -2.04
N GLY A 42 -4.92 3.13 -0.77
CA GLY A 42 -4.85 4.17 0.25
C GLY A 42 -3.85 5.28 -0.07
N VAL A 43 -2.65 4.92 -0.53
CA VAL A 43 -1.61 5.87 -0.97
C VAL A 43 -2.11 6.68 -2.16
N GLN A 44 -2.69 6.03 -3.17
CA GLN A 44 -3.25 6.69 -4.34
C GLN A 44 -4.35 7.70 -3.97
N ALA A 45 -5.29 7.31 -3.11
CA ALA A 45 -6.35 8.20 -2.63
C ALA A 45 -5.80 9.38 -1.80
N ARG A 46 -4.82 9.13 -0.92
CA ARG A 46 -4.24 10.16 -0.04
C ARG A 46 -3.36 11.14 -0.79
N GLY A 47 -2.56 10.64 -1.73
CA GLY A 47 -1.62 11.41 -2.54
C GLY A 47 -2.26 12.08 -3.75
N ARG A 48 -3.45 11.61 -4.18
CA ARG A 48 -4.13 12.03 -5.42
C ARG A 48 -3.21 11.87 -6.64
N SER A 49 -2.41 10.80 -6.65
CA SER A 49 -1.40 10.53 -7.67
C SER A 49 -1.70 9.25 -8.43
N GLN A 50 -1.16 9.13 -9.64
CA GLN A 50 -1.32 7.99 -10.53
C GLN A 50 0.05 7.46 -11.00
N ALA A 51 0.04 6.34 -11.71
CA ALA A 51 1.24 5.82 -12.37
C ALA A 51 1.80 6.83 -13.38
N GLY A 52 3.12 6.92 -13.45
CA GLY A 52 3.88 7.79 -14.35
C GLY A 52 4.18 9.18 -13.78
N GLU A 53 3.69 9.52 -12.59
CA GLU A 53 3.87 10.86 -11.99
C GLU A 53 5.16 11.01 -11.17
N LYS A 54 6.08 10.04 -11.26
CA LYS A 54 7.35 10.01 -10.52
C LYS A 54 7.13 10.02 -9.01
N THR A 55 6.25 9.14 -8.54
CA THR A 55 5.95 8.96 -7.12
C THR A 55 6.22 7.52 -6.68
N MET A 56 6.02 7.22 -5.39
CA MET A 56 6.16 5.84 -4.89
C MET A 56 5.20 4.85 -5.57
N LEU A 57 4.10 5.33 -6.18
CA LEU A 57 3.16 4.48 -6.91
C LEU A 57 3.81 3.80 -8.12
N ASP A 58 4.86 4.40 -8.70
CA ASP A 58 5.60 3.83 -9.82
C ASP A 58 6.40 2.58 -9.43
N ALA A 59 6.68 2.39 -8.14
CA ALA A 59 7.27 1.16 -7.61
C ALA A 59 6.20 0.18 -7.12
N TRP A 60 5.17 0.70 -6.44
CA TRP A 60 4.15 -0.15 -5.83
C TRP A 60 3.23 -0.84 -6.84
N LEU A 61 2.82 -0.15 -7.91
CA LEU A 61 1.90 -0.74 -8.89
C LEU A 61 2.54 -1.91 -9.65
N PRO A 62 3.80 -1.83 -10.15
CA PRO A 62 4.47 -3.00 -10.73
C PRO A 62 4.68 -4.13 -9.72
N ALA A 63 5.00 -3.82 -8.47
CA ALA A 63 5.15 -4.84 -7.42
C ALA A 63 3.82 -5.57 -7.16
N LEU A 64 2.71 -4.84 -7.09
CA LEU A 64 1.39 -5.42 -6.89
C LEU A 64 0.97 -6.32 -8.05
N GLU A 65 1.30 -5.92 -9.28
CA GLU A 65 1.05 -6.75 -10.46
C GLU A 65 1.88 -8.04 -10.41
N ALA A 66 3.17 -7.95 -10.08
CA ALA A 66 4.03 -9.13 -9.93
C ALA A 66 3.55 -10.09 -8.82
N MET A 67 2.86 -9.58 -7.79
CA MET A 67 2.28 -10.41 -6.72
C MET A 67 1.03 -11.17 -7.17
N ARG A 68 0.32 -10.71 -8.20
CA ARG A 68 -0.88 -11.37 -8.72
C ARG A 68 -0.55 -12.59 -9.59
N GLY A 69 0.66 -12.63 -10.15
CA GLY A 69 1.15 -13.71 -11.02
C GLY A 69 1.29 -13.27 -12.46
#